data_AF-A0A0R1QMQ4-F1
#
_entry.id   AF-A0A0R1QMQ4-F1
#
_cell.length_a   1.000
_cell.length_b   1.000
_cell.length_c   1.000
_cell.angle_alpha   90.00
_cell.angle_beta   90.00
_cell.angle_gamma   90.00
#
_symmetry.space_group_name_H-M   'P 1'
#
loop_
_entity.id
_entity.type
_entity.pdbx_description
1 polymer ?
#
loop_
_entity_poly.entity_id
_entity_poly.type
_entity_poly.pdbx_seq_one_letter_code
_entity_poly.pdbx_strand_id
1 'polypeptide(L)'
;MKVIIWLVKNKASYPQTARHFDISNESTVWSWKHQYDVYGADGLADRRKRDTNMTDKKKLTPEQENKELKKRLEYLEAENEYLKKLRAVMHQTKKKPK
;
A
#
# COMPACT_ATOMS: atom_id res chain seq x y z
N MET A 1 -24.33 -12.98 -2.77
CA MET A 1 -25.71 -13.40 -2.41
C MET A 1 -26.35 -14.44 -3.35
N LYS A 2 -25.83 -14.73 -4.57
CA LYS A 2 -26.48 -15.65 -5.53
C LYS A 2 -26.72 -17.08 -5.01
N VAL A 3 -25.80 -17.62 -4.21
CA VAL A 3 -25.86 -19.00 -3.67
C VAL A 3 -27.04 -19.19 -2.70
N ILE A 4 -27.21 -18.28 -1.74
CA ILE A 4 -28.28 -18.35 -0.74
C ILE A 4 -29.67 -18.11 -1.36
N ILE A 5 -29.77 -17.19 -2.33
CA ILE A 5 -31.02 -16.95 -3.06
C ILE A 5 -31.45 -18.21 -3.80
N TRP A 6 -30.51 -18.90 -4.46
CA TRP A 6 -30.80 -20.14 -5.17
C TRP A 6 -31.21 -21.28 -4.24
N LEU A 7 -30.52 -21.44 -3.10
CA LEU A 7 -30.85 -22.43 -2.05
C LEU A 7 -32.32 -22.27 -1.62
N VAL A 8 -32.72 -21.05 -1.24
CA VAL A 8 -34.08 -20.76 -0.74
C VAL A 8 -35.11 -20.92 -1.86
N LYS A 9 -34.83 -20.40 -3.06
CA LYS A 9 -35.75 -20.47 -4.21
C LYS A 9 -36.05 -21.92 -4.63
N ASN A 10 -35.03 -22.78 -4.62
CA ASN A 10 -35.17 -24.17 -5.06
C ASN A 10 -35.48 -25.14 -3.91
N LYS A 11 -35.56 -24.67 -2.66
CA LYS A 11 -35.68 -25.51 -1.45
C LYS A 11 -34.68 -26.66 -1.45
N ALA A 12 -33.48 -26.39 -1.96
CA ALA A 12 -32.45 -27.40 -2.18
C ALA A 12 -31.67 -27.68 -0.88
N SER A 13 -31.07 -28.86 -0.79
CA SER A 13 -30.16 -29.17 0.30
C SER A 13 -28.80 -28.46 0.14
N TYR A 14 -28.04 -28.33 1.23
CA TYR A 14 -26.68 -27.79 1.20
C TYR A 14 -25.75 -28.53 0.22
N PRO A 15 -25.68 -29.88 0.19
CA PRO A 15 -24.82 -30.58 -0.77
C PRO A 15 -25.29 -30.42 -2.22
N GLN A 16 -26.60 -30.33 -2.46
CA GLN A 16 -27.12 -30.07 -3.81
C GLN A 16 -26.75 -28.67 -4.30
N THR A 17 -26.82 -27.67 -3.42
CA THR A 17 -26.40 -26.31 -3.71
C THR A 17 -24.89 -26.22 -3.94
N ALA A 18 -24.11 -26.91 -3.11
CA ALA A 18 -22.66 -26.95 -3.26
C ALA A 18 -22.26 -27.50 -4.65
N ARG A 19 -22.85 -28.62 -5.08
CA ARG A 19 -22.64 -29.16 -6.43
C ARG A 19 -23.08 -28.23 -7.55
N HIS A 20 -24.20 -27.52 -7.37
CA HIS A 20 -24.68 -26.58 -8.39
C HIS A 20 -23.73 -25.40 -8.62
N PHE A 21 -23.03 -24.96 -7.57
CA PHE A 21 -22.08 -23.85 -7.62
C PHE A 21 -20.61 -24.29 -7.66
N ASP A 22 -20.35 -25.58 -7.86
CA ASP A 22 -18.99 -26.18 -7.84
C ASP A 22 -18.19 -25.85 -6.58
N ILE A 23 -18.86 -25.86 -5.43
CA ILE A 23 -18.25 -25.62 -4.11
C ILE A 23 -17.82 -26.97 -3.56
N SER A 24 -16.53 -27.09 -3.26
CA SER A 24 -15.92 -28.34 -2.77
C SER A 24 -16.47 -28.82 -1.43
N ASN A 25 -16.94 -27.91 -0.57
CA ASN A 25 -17.39 -28.22 0.77
C ASN A 25 -18.80 -27.64 1.02
N GLU A 26 -19.76 -28.51 1.31
CA GLU A 26 -21.14 -28.13 1.61
C GLU A 26 -21.26 -27.30 2.90
N SER A 27 -20.32 -27.45 3.83
CA SER A 27 -20.30 -26.64 5.06
C SER A 27 -20.11 -25.15 4.77
N THR A 28 -19.45 -24.79 3.65
CA THR A 28 -19.33 -23.39 3.22
C THR A 28 -20.70 -22.78 2.90
N VAL A 29 -21.60 -23.55 2.27
CA VAL A 29 -22.97 -23.11 1.99
C VAL A 29 -23.76 -22.93 3.28
N TRP A 30 -23.59 -23.84 4.25
CA TRP A 30 -24.22 -23.73 5.56
C TRP A 30 -23.73 -22.48 6.31
N SER A 31 -22.41 -22.23 6.35
CA SER A 31 -21.84 -21.05 7.01
C SER A 31 -22.36 -19.76 6.38
N TRP A 32 -22.44 -19.68 5.05
CA TRP A 32 -23.03 -18.53 4.37
C TRP A 32 -24.51 -18.34 4.68
N LYS A 33 -25.28 -19.43 4.79
CA LYS A 33 -26.70 -19.36 5.17
C LYS A 33 -26.85 -18.86 6.60
N HIS A 34 -26.04 -19.39 7.51
CA HIS A 34 -26.04 -18.99 8.92
C HIS A 34 -25.64 -17.50 9.08
N GLN A 35 -24.58 -17.06 8.41
CA GLN A 35 -24.17 -15.64 8.42
C GLN A 35 -25.26 -14.73 7.86
N TYR A 36 -25.97 -15.17 6.81
CA TYR A 36 -27.09 -14.43 6.25
C TYR A 36 -28.29 -14.36 7.22
N ASP A 37 -28.57 -15.44 7.96
CA ASP A 37 -29.67 -15.46 8.93
C ASP A 37 -29.39 -14.56 10.15
N VAL A 38 -28.12 -14.48 10.59
CA VAL A 38 -27.73 -13.69 11.76
C VAL A 38 -27.54 -12.21 11.43
N TYR A 39 -26.90 -11.90 10.29
CA TYR A 39 -26.45 -10.55 9.96
C TYR A 39 -27.06 -10.00 8.66
N GLY A 40 -27.98 -10.72 8.02
CA GLY A 40 -28.55 -10.34 6.74
C GLY A 40 -27.51 -10.28 5.61
N ALA A 41 -27.73 -9.39 4.65
CA ALA A 41 -26.81 -9.19 3.53
C ALA A 41 -25.38 -8.77 3.98
N ASP A 42 -25.27 -8.02 5.08
CA ASP A 42 -24.00 -7.52 5.63
C ASP A 42 -23.12 -8.61 6.24
N GLY A 43 -23.70 -9.79 6.53
CA GLY A 43 -22.98 -10.98 6.98
C GLY A 43 -22.12 -11.62 5.90
N LEU A 44 -22.50 -11.42 4.62
CA LEU A 44 -21.80 -11.94 3.44
C LEU A 44 -20.89 -10.89 2.78
N ALA A 45 -20.83 -9.67 3.33
CA ALA A 45 -19.89 -8.67 2.86
C ALA A 45 -18.46 -9.16 3.09
N ASP A 46 -17.57 -8.94 2.10
CA ASP A 46 -16.16 -9.31 2.23
C ASP A 46 -15.50 -8.39 3.26
N ARG A 47 -15.46 -8.84 4.52
CA ARG A 47 -14.83 -8.13 5.64
C ARG A 47 -13.34 -8.41 5.75
N ARG A 48 -12.75 -9.11 4.77
CA ARG A 48 -11.29 -9.09 4.65
C ARG A 48 -10.93 -7.64 4.41
N LYS A 49 -10.44 -6.97 5.46
CA LYS A 49 -9.60 -5.79 5.31
C LYS A 49 -8.52 -6.26 4.34
N ARG A 50 -8.64 -5.84 3.09
CA ARG A 50 -7.55 -6.00 2.13
C ARG A 50 -6.44 -5.22 2.80
N ASP A 51 -5.51 -5.94 3.41
CA ASP A 51 -4.40 -5.33 4.09
C ASP A 51 -3.57 -4.71 2.96
N THR A 52 -3.84 -3.44 2.65
CA THR A 52 -3.09 -2.67 1.65
C THR A 52 -1.75 -2.26 2.22
N ASN A 53 -1.18 -3.06 3.13
CA ASN A 53 0.20 -3.00 3.59
C ASN A 53 1.15 -3.50 2.49
N MET A 54 0.99 -2.98 1.28
CA MET A 54 2.03 -3.01 0.26
C MET A 54 2.53 -1.58 0.12
N THR A 55 3.53 -1.25 0.94
CA THR A 55 4.37 -0.06 0.87
C THR A 55 3.74 1.27 1.28
N ASP A 56 3.38 1.42 2.55
CA ASP A 56 3.46 2.75 3.17
C ASP A 56 4.94 3.14 3.29
N LYS A 57 5.51 3.67 2.21
CA LYS A 57 6.71 4.51 2.33
C LYS A 57 6.30 5.65 3.26
N LYS A 58 6.75 5.60 4.51
CA LYS A 58 6.53 6.65 5.50
C LYS A 58 6.98 7.97 4.88
N LYS A 59 6.03 8.76 4.37
CA LYS A 59 6.33 10.08 3.83
C LYS A 59 6.83 10.91 5.01
N LEU A 60 8.05 11.45 4.89
CA LEU A 60 8.58 12.41 5.85
C LEU A 60 7.57 13.54 6.00
N THR A 61 7.38 14.03 7.23
CA THR A 61 6.56 15.24 7.39
C THR A 61 7.24 16.41 6.67
N PRO A 62 6.49 17.44 6.22
CA PRO A 62 7.08 18.60 5.56
C PRO A 62 8.20 19.25 6.37
N GLU A 63 8.14 19.18 7.70
CA GLU A 63 9.20 19.67 8.59
C GLU A 63 10.49 18.84 8.52
N GLN A 64 10.36 17.51 8.46
CA GLN A 64 11.50 16.61 8.36
C GLN A 64 12.17 16.75 6.99
N GLU A 65 11.39 16.85 5.93
CA GLU A 65 11.88 17.09 4.57
C GLU A 65 12.62 18.43 4.47
N ASN A 66 12.03 19.52 5.00
CA ASN A 66 12.68 20.82 5.05
C ASN A 66 14.00 20.79 5.83
N LYS A 67 14.07 20.02 6.92
CA LYS A 67 15.29 19.89 7.71
C LYS A 67 16.40 19.19 6.94
N GLU A 68 16.08 18.11 6.20
CA GLU A 68 17.06 17.42 5.37
C GLU A 68 17.51 18.27 4.18
N LEU A 69 16.59 18.97 3.52
CA LEU A 69 16.90 19.88 2.42
C LEU A 69 17.84 21.00 2.87
N LYS A 70 17.61 21.60 4.05
CA LYS A 70 18.51 22.62 4.62
C LYS A 70 19.92 22.10 4.85
N LYS A 71 20.06 20.91 5.44
CA LYS A 71 21.38 20.28 5.64
C LYS A 71 22.10 20.02 4.31
N ARG A 72 21.35 19.58 3.30
CA ARG A 72 21.92 19.34 1.97
C ARG A 72 22.38 20.64 1.30
N LEU A 73 21.61 21.71 1.43
CA LEU A 73 21.98 23.04 0.93
C LEU A 73 23.26 23.54 1.60
N GLU A 74 23.33 23.50 2.93
CA GLU A 74 24.52 23.92 3.70
C GLU A 74 25.79 23.15 3.28
N TYR A 75 25.67 21.83 3.12
CA TYR A 75 26.78 21.00 2.65
C TYR A 75 27.23 21.38 1.23
N LEU A 76 26.29 21.57 0.30
CA LEU A 76 26.59 21.95 -1.07
C LEU A 76 27.18 23.36 -1.16
N GLU A 77 26.75 24.29 -0.31
CA GLU A 77 27.33 25.64 -0.23
C GLU A 77 28.78 25.57 0.23
N ALA A 78 29.08 24.80 1.27
CA ALA A 78 30.45 24.60 1.75
C ALA A 78 31.35 23.96 0.66
N GLU A 79 30.85 22.95 -0.05
CA GLU A 79 31.57 22.32 -1.16
C GLU A 79 31.84 23.31 -2.30
N ASN A 80 30.84 24.11 -2.67
CA ASN A 80 30.99 25.13 -3.70
C ASN A 80 31.99 26.22 -3.31
N GLU A 81 31.98 26.66 -2.05
CA GLU A 81 32.97 27.63 -1.57
C GLU A 81 34.39 27.06 -1.62
N TYR A 82 34.57 25.80 -1.23
CA TYR A 82 35.85 25.14 -1.31
C TYR A 82 36.36 25.07 -2.76
N LEU A 83 35.49 24.69 -3.70
CA LEU A 83 35.82 24.65 -5.13
C LEU A 83 36.14 26.05 -5.68
N LYS A 84 35.44 27.10 -5.26
CA LYS A 84 35.74 28.49 -5.64
C LYS A 84 37.13 28.92 -5.15
N LYS A 85 37.48 28.62 -3.89
CA LYS A 85 38.80 28.90 -3.32
C LYS A 85 39.89 28.16 -4.08
N LEU A 86 39.69 26.88 -4.37
CA LEU A 86 40.63 26.07 -5.16
C LEU A 86 40.84 26.66 -6.57
N ARG A 87 39.76 27.02 -7.26
CA ARG A 87 39.84 27.67 -8.58
C ARG A 87 40.59 29.00 -8.51
N ALA A 88 40.37 29.81 -7.48
CA ALA A 88 41.08 31.07 -7.30
C ALA A 88 42.59 30.85 -7.14
N VAL A 89 43.01 29.88 -6.33
CA VAL A 89 44.43 29.52 -6.15
C VAL A 89 45.03 29.02 -7.46
N MET A 90 44.35 28.11 -8.17
CA MET A 90 44.81 27.61 -9.48
C MET A 90 44.92 28.71 -10.54
N HIS A 91 44.02 29.70 -10.52
CA HIS A 91 44.08 30.83 -11.44
C HIS A 91 45.25 31.76 -11.14
N GLN A 92 45.57 31.96 -9.86
CA GLN A 92 46.75 32.72 -9.44
C GLN A 92 48.05 32.02 -9.82
N THR A 93 48.14 30.69 -9.73
CA THR A 93 49.35 29.95 -10.16
C THR A 93 49.54 29.93 -11.66
N LYS A 94 48.45 29.90 -12.45
CA LYS A 94 48.52 30.01 -13.92
C LYS A 94 48.88 31.40 -14.43
N LYS A 95 48.61 32.45 -13.64
CA LYS A 95 48.88 33.85 -14.00
C LYS A 95 50.24 34.39 -13.55
N LYS A 96 51.04 33.63 -12.79
CA LYS A 96 52.43 34.00 -12.50
C LYS A 96 53.30 33.65 -13.71
N PRO A 97 53.86 34.63 -14.44
CA PRO A 97 54.83 34.34 -15.49
C PRO A 97 56.16 33.88 -14.85
N LYS A 98 56.93 33.11 -15.61
CA LYS A 98 58.36 32.86 -15.33
C LYS A 98 59.16 34.15 -15.51
#